data_AF-A0A3R7QIW7-F1
#
_entry.id   AF-A0A3R7QIW7-F1
#
_cell.length_a   1.000
_cell.length_b   1.000
_cell.length_c   1.000
_cell.angle_alpha   90.00
_cell.angle_beta   90.00
_cell.angle_gamma   90.00
#
_symmetry.space_group_name_H-M   'P 1'
#
loop_
_entity.id
_entity.type
_entity.pdbx_description
1 polymer ?
#
loop_
_entity_poly.entity_id
_entity_poly.type
_entity_poly.pdbx_seq_one_letter_code
_entity_poly.pdbx_strand_id
1 'polypeptide(L)'
;MLKYVAAAKILKKHNAQVDNAVFHLHYRVTFVVFLISSALVTAREYIGNPIQCISKAVPGNVLNTFCFIMSTFSVPRHWDAPLGDGVAYPGVGSHDDEDEIKYHAYYQWVPFVLVLQAIMFYIPRYLWKNMEGGLFTTILAGLDKLTLDDSQRHKKHKILSQYMIKHLHMHMNWAIR
;
A
#
# COMPACT_ATOMS: atom_id res chain seq x y z
N MET A 1 -7.43 6.82 -43.97
CA MET A 1 -6.58 7.29 -42.85
C MET A 1 -6.90 6.65 -41.49
N LEU A 2 -8.17 6.53 -41.08
CA LEU A 2 -8.53 6.00 -39.73
C LEU A 2 -8.12 4.54 -39.44
N LYS A 3 -8.11 3.66 -40.46
CA LYS A 3 -7.69 2.25 -40.29
C LYS A 3 -6.21 2.09 -39.92
N TYR A 4 -5.34 3.00 -40.38
CA TYR A 4 -3.90 2.96 -40.11
C TYR A 4 -3.56 3.40 -38.68
N VAL A 5 -4.32 4.33 -38.11
CA VAL A 5 -4.15 4.80 -36.72
C VAL A 5 -4.57 3.72 -35.72
N ALA A 6 -5.65 2.99 -36.00
CA ALA A 6 -6.09 1.86 -35.17
C ALA A 6 -5.08 0.70 -35.19
N ALA A 7 -4.54 0.36 -36.37
CA ALA A 7 -3.48 -0.63 -36.51
C ALA A 7 -2.18 -0.20 -35.78
N ALA A 8 -1.80 1.08 -35.83
CA ALA A 8 -0.65 1.60 -35.10
C ALA A 8 -0.82 1.54 -33.56
N LYS A 9 -2.06 1.64 -33.07
CA LYS A 9 -2.39 1.50 -31.65
C LYS A 9 -2.39 0.04 -31.18
N ILE A 10 -2.73 -0.89 -32.06
CA ILE A 10 -2.64 -2.35 -31.83
C ILE A 10 -1.18 -2.83 -31.94
N LEU A 11 -0.39 -2.20 -32.83
CA LEU A 11 1.06 -2.35 -32.94
C LEU A 11 1.82 -1.52 -31.89
N LYS A 12 1.16 -1.06 -30.82
CA LYS A 12 1.82 -0.41 -29.68
C LYS A 12 2.56 -1.49 -28.88
N LYS A 13 3.72 -1.82 -29.44
CA LYS A 13 4.91 -2.46 -28.88
C LYS A 13 4.83 -2.63 -27.36
N HIS A 14 4.74 -3.88 -26.94
CA HIS A 14 4.97 -4.24 -25.55
C HIS A 14 6.47 -4.08 -25.31
N ASN A 15 6.87 -2.95 -24.73
CA ASN A 15 8.25 -2.78 -24.29
C ASN A 15 8.59 -3.96 -23.39
N ALA A 16 9.73 -4.61 -23.61
CA ALA A 16 10.17 -5.69 -22.74
C ALA A 16 10.23 -5.18 -21.29
N GLN A 17 9.26 -5.58 -20.48
CA GLN A 17 9.20 -5.23 -19.07
C GLN A 17 10.00 -6.25 -18.27
N VAL A 18 10.91 -5.76 -17.45
CA VAL A 18 11.68 -6.56 -16.50
C VAL A 18 10.78 -7.13 -15.39
N ASP A 19 9.60 -6.51 -15.19
CA ASP A 19 8.73 -6.78 -14.06
C ASP A 19 7.59 -7.72 -14.40
N ASN A 20 7.31 -8.65 -13.49
CA ASN A 20 6.11 -9.48 -13.53
C ASN A 20 4.86 -8.68 -13.09
N ALA A 21 3.68 -9.12 -13.55
CA ALA A 21 2.38 -8.57 -13.14
C ALA A 21 2.19 -8.58 -11.61
N VAL A 22 2.69 -9.63 -10.94
CA VAL A 22 2.66 -9.76 -9.47
C VAL A 22 3.45 -8.62 -8.80
N PHE A 23 4.61 -8.26 -9.34
CA PHE A 23 5.40 -7.15 -8.80
C PHE A 23 4.71 -5.82 -9.03
N HIS A 24 4.13 -5.59 -10.22
CA HIS A 24 3.32 -4.40 -10.46
C HIS A 24 2.14 -4.27 -9.49
N LEU A 25 1.46 -5.38 -9.16
CA LEU A 25 0.40 -5.36 -8.17
C LEU A 25 0.93 -4.95 -6.78
N HIS A 26 2.08 -5.49 -6.37
CA HIS A 26 2.67 -5.19 -5.06
C HIS A 26 3.19 -3.75 -4.95
N TYR A 27 4.15 -3.33 -5.76
CA TYR A 27 4.78 -2.02 -5.53
C TYR A 27 3.95 -0.84 -6.03
N ARG A 28 3.02 -1.06 -6.98
CA ARG A 28 2.25 0.01 -7.63
C ARG A 28 0.80 0.06 -7.14
N VAL A 29 0.08 -1.05 -7.23
CA VAL A 29 -1.34 -1.06 -6.84
C VAL A 29 -1.48 -0.98 -5.33
N THR A 30 -0.78 -1.83 -4.59
CA THR A 30 -0.86 -1.86 -3.12
C THR A 30 -0.39 -0.54 -2.51
N PHE A 31 0.69 0.07 -3.05
CA PHE A 31 1.13 1.41 -2.66
C PHE A 31 0.05 2.48 -2.83
N VAL A 32 -0.62 2.51 -4.00
CA VAL A 32 -1.69 3.48 -4.28
C VAL A 32 -2.90 3.24 -3.38
N VAL A 33 -3.27 1.97 -3.15
CA VAL A 33 -4.37 1.62 -2.24
C VAL A 33 -4.09 2.14 -0.83
N PHE A 34 -2.88 1.91 -0.30
CA PHE A 34 -2.53 2.41 1.03
C PHE A 34 -2.48 3.94 1.11
N LEU A 35 -1.98 4.62 0.08
CA LEU A 35 -2.02 6.09 0.03
C LEU A 35 -3.45 6.64 0.02
N ILE A 36 -4.34 6.06 -0.79
CA ILE A 36 -5.75 6.48 -0.84
C ILE A 36 -6.41 6.22 0.51
N SER A 37 -6.24 5.03 1.09
CA SER A 37 -6.79 4.70 2.40
C SER A 37 -6.28 5.65 3.48
N SER A 38 -4.97 5.94 3.51
CA SER A 38 -4.41 6.91 4.45
C SER A 38 -5.01 8.29 4.25
N ALA A 39 -5.13 8.78 3.01
CA ALA A 39 -5.71 10.07 2.73
C ALA A 39 -7.19 10.16 3.16
N LEU A 40 -7.97 9.10 2.95
CA LEU A 40 -9.37 9.02 3.38
C LEU A 40 -9.51 9.07 4.91
N VAL A 41 -8.68 8.30 5.64
CA VAL A 41 -8.68 8.28 7.10
C VAL A 41 -8.26 9.65 7.65
N THR A 42 -7.15 10.21 7.15
CA THR A 42 -6.68 11.54 7.56
C THR A 42 -7.71 12.63 7.25
N ALA A 43 -8.38 12.57 6.11
CA ALA A 43 -9.45 13.52 5.79
C ALA A 43 -10.60 13.45 6.81
N ARG A 44 -10.96 12.25 7.28
CA ARG A 44 -11.99 12.08 8.32
C ARG A 44 -11.55 12.65 9.67
N GLU A 45 -10.28 12.49 10.01
CA GLU A 45 -9.72 12.95 11.28
C GLU A 45 -9.49 14.47 11.35
N TYR A 46 -9.07 15.10 10.24
CA TYR A 46 -8.78 16.54 10.20
C TYR A 46 -9.95 17.43 9.77
N ILE A 47 -10.80 16.96 8.86
CA ILE A 47 -11.92 17.75 8.29
C ILE A 47 -13.26 17.36 8.95
N GLY A 48 -13.34 16.14 9.49
CA GLY A 48 -14.53 15.64 10.19
C GLY A 48 -14.42 15.71 11.71
N ASN A 49 -15.49 15.26 12.37
CA ASN A 49 -15.46 14.97 13.80
C ASN A 49 -15.09 13.48 13.96
N PRO A 50 -13.90 13.14 14.50
CA PRO A 50 -13.46 11.74 14.61
C PRO A 50 -14.28 10.95 15.63
N ILE A 51 -14.77 11.62 16.67
CA ILE A 51 -15.65 11.04 17.70
C ILE A 51 -16.70 12.08 18.13
N GLN A 52 -17.89 11.59 18.51
CA GLN A 52 -18.95 12.40 19.09
C GLN A 52 -19.28 11.87 20.48
N CYS A 53 -19.04 12.70 21.49
CA CYS A 53 -19.32 12.43 22.88
C CYS A 53 -20.56 13.21 23.34
N ILE A 54 -21.33 12.60 24.26
CA ILE A 54 -22.55 13.18 24.81
C ILE A 54 -22.25 13.64 26.25
N SER A 55 -22.47 14.93 26.54
CA SER A 55 -22.44 15.46 27.90
C SER A 55 -23.33 16.69 28.01
N LYS A 56 -23.86 16.92 29.21
CA LYS A 56 -24.63 18.13 29.56
C LYS A 56 -23.78 19.21 30.25
N ALA A 57 -22.54 18.90 30.64
CA ALA A 57 -21.73 19.76 31.50
C ALA A 57 -20.63 20.55 30.76
N VAL A 58 -20.20 20.09 29.58
CA VAL A 58 -19.04 20.63 28.86
C VAL A 58 -19.41 20.88 27.39
N PRO A 59 -18.92 21.96 26.75
CA PRO A 59 -19.12 22.18 25.32
C PRO A 59 -18.57 21.01 24.49
N GLY A 60 -19.37 20.56 23.52
CA GLY A 60 -19.14 19.31 22.79
C GLY A 60 -17.81 19.27 22.02
N ASN A 61 -17.30 20.40 21.53
CA ASN A 61 -16.01 20.44 20.81
C ASN A 61 -14.82 20.10 21.73
N VAL A 62 -14.81 20.63 22.95
CA VAL A 62 -13.75 20.35 23.93
C VAL A 62 -13.84 18.89 24.39
N LEU A 63 -15.06 18.41 24.64
CA LEU A 63 -15.29 17.03 25.04
C LEU A 63 -14.89 16.04 23.94
N ASN A 64 -15.22 16.30 22.68
CA ASN A 64 -14.85 15.43 21.57
C ASN A 64 -13.32 15.33 21.42
N THR A 65 -12.61 16.46 21.54
CA THR A 65 -11.14 16.47 21.52
C THR A 65 -10.57 15.70 22.70
N PHE A 66 -11.14 15.88 23.90
CA PHE A 66 -10.72 15.13 25.09
C PHE A 66 -10.94 13.62 24.91
N CYS A 67 -12.14 13.20 24.50
CA CYS A 67 -12.46 11.80 24.21
C CYS A 67 -11.56 11.19 23.12
N PHE A 68 -11.15 12.00 22.14
CA PHE A 68 -10.28 11.54 21.07
C PHE A 68 -8.83 11.35 21.52
N ILE A 69 -8.31 12.26 22.34
CA ILE A 69 -6.92 12.21 22.84
C ILE A 69 -6.80 11.21 23.99
N MET A 70 -7.68 11.32 24.98
CA MET A 70 -7.80 10.41 26.11
C MET A 70 -8.63 9.22 25.66
N SER A 71 -7.92 8.19 25.18
CA SER A 71 -8.47 6.92 24.68
C SER A 71 -9.79 6.53 25.36
N THR A 72 -10.78 6.14 24.55
CA THR A 72 -12.04 5.62 25.06
C THR A 72 -11.88 4.17 25.50
N PHE A 73 -12.82 3.69 26.31
CA PHE A 73 -12.86 2.31 26.73
C PHE A 73 -14.26 1.71 26.57
N SER A 74 -14.30 0.38 26.49
CA SER A 74 -15.53 -0.40 26.55
C SER A 74 -15.50 -1.34 27.72
N VAL A 75 -16.67 -1.58 28.30
CA VAL A 75 -16.91 -2.48 29.41
C VAL A 75 -17.57 -3.75 28.87
N PRO A 76 -16.87 -4.90 28.80
CA PRO A 76 -17.38 -6.16 28.26
C PRO A 76 -18.73 -6.60 28.81
N ARG A 77 -18.99 -6.34 30.09
CA ARG A 77 -20.25 -6.67 30.77
C ARG A 77 -21.49 -6.09 30.07
N HIS A 78 -21.33 -4.96 29.37
CA HIS A 78 -22.43 -4.26 28.70
C HIS A 78 -22.60 -4.64 27.22
N TRP A 79 -21.93 -5.68 26.69
CA TRP A 79 -22.11 -6.06 25.28
C TRP A 79 -23.48 -6.66 24.97
N ASP A 80 -23.98 -7.52 25.85
CA ASP A 80 -25.28 -8.19 25.68
C ASP A 80 -26.40 -7.53 26.51
N ALA A 81 -26.10 -6.40 27.14
CA ALA A 81 -27.05 -5.67 27.98
C ALA A 81 -28.13 -4.97 27.13
N PRO A 82 -29.39 -4.92 27.60
CA PRO A 82 -30.46 -4.22 26.90
C PRO A 82 -30.19 -2.72 26.84
N LEU A 83 -30.40 -2.13 25.66
CA LEU A 83 -30.23 -0.69 25.44
C LEU A 83 -31.22 0.12 26.30
N GLY A 84 -30.75 1.19 26.92
CA GLY A 84 -31.59 2.15 27.65
C GLY A 84 -31.50 2.10 29.17
N ASP A 85 -30.96 1.03 29.76
CA ASP A 85 -30.73 0.94 31.23
C ASP A 85 -29.32 1.38 31.62
N GLY A 86 -29.00 2.66 31.36
CA GLY A 86 -27.65 3.22 31.56
C GLY A 86 -26.60 2.77 30.52
N VAL A 87 -26.97 1.87 29.61
CA VAL A 87 -26.16 1.43 28.47
C VAL A 87 -26.58 2.21 27.21
N ALA A 88 -25.67 3.06 26.71
CA ALA A 88 -25.91 3.89 25.53
C ALA A 88 -25.67 3.13 24.22
N TYR A 89 -24.76 2.14 24.23
CA TYR A 89 -24.40 1.29 23.11
C TYR A 89 -23.73 0.01 23.68
N PRO A 90 -23.72 -1.14 22.98
CA PRO A 90 -23.03 -2.34 23.46
C PRO A 90 -21.59 -2.05 23.90
N GLY A 91 -21.30 -2.34 25.16
CA GLY A 91 -20.00 -2.09 25.80
C GLY A 91 -19.77 -0.65 26.27
N VAL A 92 -20.77 0.24 26.19
CA VAL A 92 -20.68 1.64 26.63
C VAL A 92 -21.72 1.91 27.72
N GLY A 93 -21.28 1.88 28.96
CA GLY A 93 -22.08 2.10 30.17
C GLY A 93 -21.20 2.43 31.37
N SER A 94 -21.79 2.56 32.56
CA SER A 94 -21.03 2.74 33.80
C SER A 94 -20.14 1.54 34.07
N HIS A 95 -18.92 1.78 34.56
CA HIS A 95 -18.03 0.71 35.01
C HIS A 95 -17.93 0.75 36.54
N ASP A 96 -17.85 -0.42 37.14
CA ASP A 96 -17.47 -0.61 38.55
C ASP A 96 -15.99 -0.98 38.63
N ASP A 97 -15.33 -0.81 39.79
CA ASP A 97 -13.88 -1.06 39.93
C ASP A 97 -13.48 -2.53 39.64
N GLU A 98 -14.44 -3.46 39.71
CA GLU A 98 -14.25 -4.88 39.41
C GLU A 98 -14.45 -5.22 37.92
N ASP A 99 -14.97 -4.30 37.12
CA ASP A 99 -15.26 -4.53 35.71
C ASP A 99 -13.97 -4.58 34.87
N GLU A 100 -13.90 -5.53 33.92
CA GLU A 100 -12.84 -5.52 32.90
C GLU A 100 -13.01 -4.30 31.99
N ILE A 101 -11.91 -3.62 31.65
CA ILE A 101 -11.92 -2.44 30.78
C ILE A 101 -11.07 -2.70 29.54
N LYS A 102 -11.63 -2.47 28.35
CA LYS A 102 -10.92 -2.57 27.07
C LYS A 102 -10.72 -1.19 26.45
N TYR A 103 -9.47 -0.74 26.39
CA TYR A 103 -9.09 0.56 25.82
C TYR A 103 -8.95 0.53 24.30
N HIS A 104 -9.41 1.61 23.65
CA HIS A 104 -9.39 1.77 22.20
C HIS A 104 -8.55 2.99 21.79
N ALA A 105 -7.22 2.83 21.78
CA ALA A 105 -6.27 3.88 21.39
C ALA A 105 -5.77 3.74 19.93
N TYR A 106 -6.17 2.68 19.22
CA TYR A 106 -5.53 2.31 17.96
C TYR A 106 -5.85 3.26 16.79
N TYR A 107 -7.02 3.91 16.80
CA TYR A 107 -7.48 4.78 15.72
C TYR A 107 -6.47 5.89 15.39
N GLN A 108 -5.84 6.46 16.42
CA GLN A 108 -4.83 7.52 16.28
C GLN A 108 -3.60 7.07 15.46
N TRP A 109 -3.28 5.77 15.45
CA TRP A 109 -2.09 5.23 14.80
C TRP A 109 -2.35 4.70 13.40
N VAL A 110 -3.60 4.43 13.04
CA VAL A 110 -4.00 3.88 11.74
C VAL A 110 -3.40 4.66 10.56
N PRO A 111 -3.52 6.00 10.45
CA PRO A 111 -2.99 6.73 9.30
C PRO A 111 -1.46 6.60 9.20
N PHE A 112 -0.73 6.63 10.32
CA PHE A 112 0.73 6.49 10.31
C PHE A 112 1.17 5.09 9.87
N VAL A 113 0.49 4.05 10.34
CA VAL A 113 0.77 2.66 9.95
C VAL A 113 0.49 2.44 8.46
N LEU A 114 -0.58 3.03 7.90
CA LEU A 114 -0.89 2.93 6.48
C LEU A 114 0.18 3.58 5.60
N VAL A 115 0.70 4.75 6.00
CA VAL A 115 1.82 5.40 5.28
C VAL A 115 3.09 4.55 5.37
N LEU A 116 3.40 4.04 6.57
CA LEU A 116 4.56 3.16 6.77
C LEU A 116 4.46 1.91 5.89
N GLN A 117 3.29 1.27 5.85
CA GLN A 117 3.03 0.13 4.99
C GLN A 117 3.22 0.48 3.52
N ALA A 118 2.68 1.61 3.05
CA ALA A 118 2.90 2.07 1.68
C ALA A 118 4.40 2.16 1.35
N ILE A 119 5.18 2.81 2.21
CA ILE A 119 6.63 2.93 2.05
C ILE A 119 7.31 1.55 2.01
N MET A 120 6.94 0.65 2.92
CA MET A 120 7.49 -0.72 2.97
C MET A 120 7.23 -1.51 1.69
N PHE A 121 6.07 -1.35 1.04
CA PHE A 121 5.79 -2.00 -0.24
C PHE A 121 6.56 -1.38 -1.43
N TYR A 122 6.98 -0.13 -1.31
CA TYR A 122 7.78 0.55 -2.34
C TYR A 122 9.30 0.26 -2.22
N ILE A 123 9.80 0.05 -1.00
CA ILE A 123 11.24 -0.16 -0.70
C ILE A 123 11.87 -1.29 -1.54
N PRO A 124 11.30 -2.51 -1.64
CA PRO A 124 11.92 -3.60 -2.40
C PRO A 124 12.15 -3.23 -3.87
N ARG A 125 11.19 -2.51 -4.48
CA ARG A 125 11.31 -2.04 -5.86
C ARG A 125 12.39 -0.96 -6.01
N TYR A 126 12.44 -0.04 -5.06
CA TYR A 126 13.45 1.02 -5.04
C TYR A 126 14.87 0.45 -4.90
N LEU A 127 15.07 -0.48 -3.96
CA LEU A 127 16.35 -1.17 -3.75
C LEU A 127 16.76 -1.96 -5.00
N TRP A 128 15.84 -2.76 -5.56
CA TRP A 128 16.10 -3.51 -6.80
C TRP A 128 16.58 -2.59 -7.92
N LYS A 129 15.85 -1.50 -8.17
CA LYS A 129 16.18 -0.57 -9.26
C LYS A 129 17.54 0.11 -9.06
N ASN A 130 17.90 0.43 -7.82
CA ASN A 130 19.20 1.03 -7.50
C ASN A 130 20.35 0.00 -7.63
N MET A 131 20.11 -1.25 -7.22
CA MET A 131 21.10 -2.33 -7.32
C MET A 131 21.30 -2.80 -8.77
N GLU A 132 20.25 -2.81 -9.58
CA GLU A 132 20.27 -3.25 -10.98
C GLU A 132 20.99 -2.25 -11.91
N GLY A 133 20.99 -0.96 -11.55
CA GLY A 133 21.73 0.08 -12.28
C GLY A 133 21.32 0.26 -13.75
N GLY A 134 20.14 -0.23 -14.15
CA GLY A 134 19.64 -0.12 -15.54
C GLY A 134 20.28 -1.09 -16.53
N LEU A 135 20.98 -2.13 -16.07
CA LEU A 135 21.61 -3.14 -16.91
C LEU A 135 20.57 -3.89 -17.77
N PHE A 136 19.53 -4.44 -17.15
CA PHE A 136 18.48 -5.18 -17.86
C PHE A 136 17.72 -4.29 -18.85
N THR A 137 17.39 -3.05 -18.48
CA THR A 137 16.72 -2.12 -19.40
C THR A 137 17.57 -1.81 -20.62
N THR A 138 18.90 -1.71 -20.46
CA THR A 138 19.84 -1.47 -21.57
C THR A 138 19.96 -2.68 -22.50
N ILE A 139 20.07 -3.88 -21.91
CA ILE A 139 20.12 -5.14 -22.65
C ILE A 139 18.83 -5.36 -23.45
N LEU A 140 17.68 -5.13 -22.84
CA LEU A 140 16.36 -5.35 -23.45
C LEU A 140 16.03 -4.30 -24.52
N ALA A 141 16.44 -3.04 -24.34
CA ALA A 141 16.23 -1.97 -25.33
C ALA A 141 16.83 -2.29 -26.70
N GLY A 142 17.89 -3.11 -26.75
CA GLY A 142 18.55 -3.54 -27.98
C GLY A 142 17.86 -4.72 -28.70
N LEU A 143 16.98 -5.46 -28.03
CA LEU A 143 16.29 -6.65 -28.54
C LEU A 143 14.90 -6.32 -29.12
N ASP A 144 14.31 -5.22 -28.68
CA ASP A 144 12.93 -4.84 -28.96
C ASP A 144 12.77 -3.98 -30.24
N LYS A 145 13.84 -3.83 -31.05
CA LYS A 145 13.73 -3.12 -32.33
C LYS A 145 13.09 -4.03 -33.39
N LEU A 146 11.88 -3.68 -33.81
CA LEU A 146 11.11 -4.31 -34.91
C LEU A 146 11.86 -4.37 -36.27
N THR A 147 12.96 -3.65 -36.41
CA THR A 147 13.81 -3.63 -37.62
C THR A 147 14.96 -4.64 -37.57
N LEU A 148 15.00 -5.53 -36.58
CA LEU A 148 16.04 -6.56 -36.47
C LEU A 148 15.69 -7.75 -37.36
N ASP A 149 16.55 -8.02 -38.33
CA ASP A 149 16.55 -9.23 -39.13
C ASP A 149 16.70 -10.49 -38.24
N ASP A 150 16.10 -11.62 -38.64
CA ASP A 150 16.04 -12.85 -37.81
C ASP A 150 17.43 -13.39 -37.45
N SER A 151 18.39 -13.25 -38.38
CA SER A 151 19.80 -13.59 -38.15
C SER A 151 20.44 -12.73 -37.06
N GLN A 152 20.16 -11.42 -37.06
CA GLN A 152 20.67 -10.50 -36.04
C GLN A 152 20.04 -10.75 -34.67
N ARG A 153 18.75 -11.09 -34.65
CA ARG A 153 18.02 -11.44 -33.42
C ARG A 153 18.62 -12.69 -32.76
N HIS A 154 18.90 -13.73 -33.56
CA HIS A 154 19.53 -14.96 -33.08
C HIS A 154 20.93 -14.72 -32.51
N LYS A 155 21.73 -13.86 -33.17
CA LYS A 155 23.07 -13.48 -32.71
C LYS A 155 23.03 -12.70 -31.39
N LYS A 156 22.10 -11.76 -31.23
CA LYS A 156 21.92 -11.01 -29.98
C LYS A 156 21.41 -11.90 -28.84
N HIS A 157 20.47 -12.80 -29.10
CA HIS A 157 20.03 -13.80 -28.13
C HIS A 157 21.19 -14.68 -27.64
N LYS A 158 22.06 -15.13 -28.54
CA LYS A 158 23.24 -15.94 -28.18
C LYS A 158 24.25 -15.18 -27.34
N ILE A 159 24.50 -13.91 -27.66
CA ILE A 159 25.37 -13.04 -26.86
C ILE A 159 24.77 -12.82 -25.46
N LEU A 160 23.45 -12.61 -25.38
CA LEU A 160 22.75 -12.45 -24.12
C LEU A 160 22.80 -13.72 -23.27
N SER A 161 22.53 -14.89 -23.85
CA SER A 161 22.58 -16.16 -23.11
C SER A 161 24.00 -16.45 -22.61
N GLN A 162 25.02 -16.17 -23.42
CA GLN A 162 26.42 -16.28 -23.00
C GLN A 162 26.77 -15.30 -21.88
N TYR A 163 26.29 -14.06 -21.95
CA TYR A 163 26.48 -13.06 -20.90
C TYR A 163 25.82 -13.49 -19.59
N MET A 164 24.56 -13.94 -19.63
CA MET A 164 23.84 -14.44 -18.45
C MET A 164 24.51 -15.66 -17.83
N ILE A 165 24.98 -16.62 -18.63
CA ILE A 165 25.70 -17.80 -18.13
C ILE A 165 27.04 -17.39 -17.49
N LYS A 166 27.76 -16.45 -18.10
CA LYS A 166 29.07 -15.98 -17.62
C LYS A 166 28.96 -15.14 -16.35
N HIS A 167 27.88 -14.38 -16.18
CA HIS A 167 27.65 -13.48 -15.05
C HIS A 167 26.61 -14.00 -14.03
N LEU A 168 26.15 -15.25 -14.17
CA LEU A 168 25.09 -15.86 -13.35
C LEU A 168 25.34 -15.72 -11.84
N HIS A 169 26.62 -15.80 -11.43
CA HIS A 169 27.04 -15.72 -10.03
C HIS A 169 27.53 -14.34 -9.59
N MET A 170 27.76 -13.38 -10.51
CA MET A 170 28.27 -12.04 -10.16
C MET A 170 27.16 -11.05 -9.82
N HIS A 171 25.92 -11.33 -10.22
CA HIS A 171 24.76 -10.52 -9.83
C HIS A 171 24.05 -11.07 -8.60
N MET A 172 24.53 -12.12 -7.92
CA MET A 172 23.81 -12.77 -6.81
C MET A 172 23.54 -11.91 -5.56
N ASN A 173 23.99 -10.65 -5.49
CA ASN A 173 23.70 -9.76 -4.36
C ASN A 173 22.19 -9.51 -4.15
N TRP A 174 21.35 -9.68 -5.18
CA TRP A 174 19.88 -9.60 -5.06
C TRP A 174 19.22 -10.94 -4.70
N ALA A 175 19.97 -12.05 -4.76
CA ALA A 175 19.53 -13.42 -4.50
C ALA A 175 20.26 -14.02 -3.28
N ILE A 176 20.63 -13.18 -2.31
CA ILE A 176 21.15 -13.66 -1.03
C ILE A 176 19.96 -14.23 -0.25
N ARG A 177 20.04 -15.53 -0.02
CA ARG A 177 19.12 -16.33 0.79
C ARG A 177 19.20 -15.95 2.27
#